data_AF-A0A094AE91-F1
#
_entry.id   AF-A0A094AE91-F1
#
_cell.length_a   1.000
_cell.length_b   1.000
_cell.length_c   1.000
_cell.angle_alpha   90.00
_cell.angle_beta   90.00
_cell.angle_gamma   90.00
#
_symmetry.space_group_name_H-M   'P 1'
#
loop_
_entity.id
_entity.type
_entity.pdbx_description
1 polymer ?
#
loop_
_entity_poly.entity_id
_entity_poly.type
_entity_poly.pdbx_seq_one_letter_code
_entity_poly.pdbx_strand_id
1 'polypeptide(L)'
;MMELGTFVASRCEKLQAPSYLNLSLSILILVGILVSYLPQHYRIIARGTSEGISPYFILLGTTSGTSSFASILVLPASRADVACCKTVSSFECFAGLLGIAQVGVQWFCFAIILLLFLIFFPRNPVLPQTTAVKPPTWRTALGVAFICLAHGLLVILISAWFGFSKQHYMGTLANVLGVMSASLACVQYFPQIWTTYQLGHVGSLSIPMMVIQTPGSFVWAASLAVRLGKEGWSIWGVYLVTGCLQGCLLVMGIYFELQARKAGNDFETDATARLLADNTLQADFLETDDEGNTVVENGGRTERTPLLSNRGK
;
A
#
# COMPACT_ATOMS: atom_id res chain seq x y z
N MET A 1 -42.58 1.63 -13.17
CA MET A 1 -42.17 0.38 -13.86
C MET A 1 -41.69 0.64 -15.29
N MET A 2 -42.41 1.44 -16.09
CA MET A 2 -42.01 1.81 -17.47
C MET A 2 -40.67 2.58 -17.55
N GLU A 3 -40.36 3.45 -16.57
CA GLU A 3 -39.07 4.17 -16.50
C GLU A 3 -37.87 3.29 -16.14
N LEU A 4 -38.07 2.23 -15.34
CA LEU A 4 -36.99 1.31 -14.98
C LEU A 4 -36.63 0.39 -16.15
N GLY A 5 -37.62 -0.07 -16.91
CA GLY A 5 -37.42 -0.89 -18.10
C GLY A 5 -36.70 -0.14 -19.22
N THR A 6 -37.07 1.13 -19.45
CA THR A 6 -36.40 2.00 -20.42
C THR A 6 -34.98 2.36 -19.99
N PHE A 7 -34.74 2.62 -18.70
CA PHE A 7 -33.38 2.82 -18.17
C PHE A 7 -32.49 1.60 -18.42
N VAL A 8 -32.94 0.38 -18.07
CA VAL A 8 -32.17 -0.85 -18.27
C VAL A 8 -31.92 -1.11 -19.76
N ALA A 9 -32.93 -0.95 -20.63
CA ALA A 9 -32.77 -1.11 -22.06
C ALA A 9 -31.71 -0.15 -22.65
N SER A 10 -31.77 1.13 -22.28
CA SER A 10 -30.77 2.12 -22.70
C SER A 10 -29.36 1.82 -22.18
N ARG A 11 -29.25 1.18 -21.02
CA ARG A 11 -27.97 0.75 -20.45
C ARG A 11 -27.41 -0.44 -21.21
N CYS A 12 -28.23 -1.45 -21.51
CA CYS A 12 -27.79 -2.62 -22.26
C CYS A 12 -27.35 -2.25 -23.68
N GLU A 13 -28.02 -1.31 -24.34
CA GLU A 13 -27.62 -0.78 -25.65
C GLU A 13 -26.22 -0.13 -25.60
N LYS A 14 -25.91 0.63 -24.55
CA LYS A 14 -24.56 1.19 -24.34
C LYS A 14 -23.49 0.12 -24.11
N LEU A 15 -23.85 -1.04 -23.58
CA LEU A 15 -22.90 -2.17 -23.42
C LEU A 15 -22.61 -2.89 -24.74
N GLN A 16 -23.50 -2.82 -25.74
CA GLN A 16 -23.34 -3.49 -27.04
C GLN A 16 -22.30 -2.82 -27.96
N ALA A 17 -21.88 -1.59 -27.65
CA ALA A 17 -20.84 -0.88 -28.40
C ALA A 17 -19.66 -0.50 -27.48
N PRO A 18 -18.86 -1.48 -26.99
CA PRO A 18 -17.76 -1.19 -26.10
C PRO A 18 -16.67 -0.39 -26.81
N SER A 19 -16.26 0.72 -26.19
CA SER A 19 -15.09 1.49 -26.65
C SER A 19 -13.81 0.69 -26.40
N TYR A 20 -13.13 0.27 -27.48
CA TYR A 20 -11.88 -0.50 -27.41
C TYR A 20 -10.78 0.22 -26.61
N LEU A 21 -10.69 1.55 -26.68
CA LEU A 21 -9.73 2.32 -25.89
C LEU A 21 -10.02 2.18 -24.38
N ASN A 22 -11.27 2.33 -23.96
CA ASN A 22 -11.65 2.16 -22.55
C ASN A 22 -11.47 0.70 -22.08
N LEU A 23 -11.72 -0.27 -22.97
CA LEU A 23 -11.48 -1.68 -22.70
C LEU A 23 -9.98 -1.96 -22.47
N SER A 24 -9.11 -1.53 -23.39
CA SER A 24 -7.66 -1.70 -23.27
C SER A 24 -7.11 -1.03 -22.01
N LEU A 25 -7.54 0.22 -21.73
CA LEU A 25 -7.18 0.91 -20.49
C LEU A 25 -7.68 0.15 -19.26
N SER A 26 -8.91 -0.36 -19.30
CA SER A 26 -9.48 -1.10 -18.16
C SER A 26 -8.72 -2.39 -17.86
N ILE A 27 -8.28 -3.12 -18.90
CA ILE A 27 -7.46 -4.33 -18.75
C ILE A 27 -6.07 -3.96 -18.20
N LEU A 28 -5.45 -2.91 -18.74
CA LEU A 28 -4.15 -2.43 -18.25
C LEU A 28 -4.21 -1.99 -16.79
N ILE A 29 -5.27 -1.30 -16.38
CA ILE A 29 -5.50 -0.93 -14.97
C ILE A 29 -5.65 -2.19 -14.11
N LEU A 30 -6.41 -3.19 -14.55
CA LEU A 30 -6.62 -4.43 -13.80
C LEU A 30 -5.31 -5.18 -13.57
N VAL A 31 -4.48 -5.31 -14.62
CA VAL A 31 -3.13 -5.90 -14.52
C VAL A 31 -2.24 -5.05 -13.62
N GLY A 32 -2.29 -3.73 -13.78
CA GLY A 32 -1.54 -2.77 -12.95
C GLY A 32 -1.86 -2.90 -11.46
N ILE A 33 -3.14 -3.09 -11.11
CA ILE A 33 -3.57 -3.36 -9.73
C ILE A 33 -2.86 -4.62 -9.21
N LEU A 34 -2.96 -5.75 -9.92
CA LEU A 34 -2.33 -7.00 -9.50
C LEU A 34 -0.81 -6.85 -9.30
N VAL A 35 -0.12 -6.30 -10.30
CA VAL A 35 1.33 -6.08 -10.25
C VAL A 35 1.72 -5.16 -9.11
N SER A 36 0.93 -4.11 -8.85
CA SER A 36 1.25 -3.14 -7.81
C SER A 36 1.23 -3.71 -6.40
N TYR A 37 0.43 -4.75 -6.14
CA TYR A 37 0.35 -5.39 -4.82
C TYR A 37 1.45 -6.44 -4.57
N LEU A 38 2.03 -7.01 -5.64
CA LEU A 38 3.05 -8.05 -5.53
C LEU A 38 4.24 -7.65 -4.64
N PRO A 39 4.84 -6.43 -4.75
CA PRO A 39 5.95 -6.03 -3.89
C PRO A 39 5.61 -6.09 -2.39
N GLN A 40 4.37 -5.70 -2.03
CA GLN A 40 3.95 -5.68 -0.63
C GLN A 40 3.67 -7.11 -0.11
N HIS A 41 3.01 -7.94 -0.91
CA HIS A 41 2.79 -9.35 -0.56
C HIS A 41 4.13 -10.08 -0.39
N TYR A 42 5.03 -9.92 -1.36
CA TYR A 42 6.37 -10.50 -1.33
C TYR A 42 7.16 -10.03 -0.11
N ARG A 43 7.17 -8.73 0.20
CA ARG A 43 7.90 -8.17 1.35
C ARG A 43 7.45 -8.79 2.68
N ILE A 44 6.13 -8.99 2.88
CA ILE A 44 5.62 -9.58 4.12
C ILE A 44 6.01 -11.06 4.19
N ILE A 45 5.84 -11.81 3.10
CA ILE A 45 6.16 -13.24 3.04
C ILE A 45 7.66 -13.47 3.23
N ALA A 46 8.50 -12.73 2.51
CA ALA A 46 9.95 -12.87 2.56
C ALA A 46 10.54 -12.49 3.92
N ARG A 47 9.95 -11.50 4.61
CA ARG A 47 10.38 -11.12 5.98
C ARG A 47 9.94 -12.12 7.04
N GLY A 48 8.85 -12.87 6.81
CA GLY A 48 8.29 -13.78 7.80
C GLY A 48 7.76 -13.09 9.07
N THR A 49 7.59 -11.76 9.04
CA THR A 49 7.08 -10.96 10.14
C THR A 49 6.34 -9.74 9.61
N SER A 50 5.27 -9.31 10.29
CA SER A 50 4.54 -8.07 10.03
C SER A 50 4.95 -6.92 10.97
N GLU A 51 6.12 -7.03 11.62
CA GLU A 51 6.70 -5.93 12.39
C GLU A 51 6.79 -4.63 11.60
N GLY A 52 6.40 -3.53 12.26
CA GLY A 52 6.33 -2.19 11.65
C GLY A 52 5.07 -1.92 10.83
N ILE A 53 4.18 -2.90 10.62
CA ILE A 53 2.87 -2.66 9.98
C ILE A 53 1.86 -2.24 11.06
N SER A 54 1.27 -1.06 10.89
CA SER A 54 0.26 -0.55 11.84
C SER A 54 -1.05 -1.35 11.73
N PRO A 55 -1.54 -1.98 12.82
CA PRO A 55 -2.82 -2.70 12.81
C PRO A 55 -4.01 -1.78 12.46
N TYR A 56 -3.96 -0.53 12.90
CA TYR A 56 -5.00 0.46 12.61
C TYR A 56 -4.99 0.88 11.14
N PHE A 57 -3.82 0.94 10.49
CA PHE A 57 -3.73 1.17 9.05
C PHE A 57 -4.41 0.03 8.27
N ILE A 58 -4.17 -1.22 8.68
CA ILE A 58 -4.82 -2.39 8.08
C ILE A 58 -6.34 -2.37 8.31
N LEU A 59 -6.78 -2.02 9.52
CA LEU A 59 -8.20 -1.90 9.87
C LEU A 59 -8.91 -0.86 9.00
N LEU A 60 -8.37 0.35 8.94
CA LEU A 60 -8.96 1.46 8.18
C LEU A 60 -8.92 1.18 6.67
N GLY A 61 -7.82 0.63 6.17
CA GLY A 61 -7.72 0.26 4.75
C GLY A 61 -8.67 -0.85 4.35
N THR A 62 -8.86 -1.86 5.21
CA THR A 62 -9.79 -2.97 4.91
C THR A 62 -11.23 -2.51 4.96
N THR A 63 -11.61 -1.73 5.97
CA THR A 63 -12.99 -1.21 6.08
C THR A 63 -13.28 -0.21 4.97
N SER A 64 -12.35 0.69 4.66
CA SER A 64 -12.45 1.61 3.50
C SER A 64 -12.61 0.85 2.18
N GLY A 65 -11.76 -0.14 1.91
CA GLY A 65 -11.85 -0.97 0.70
C GLY A 65 -13.15 -1.75 0.61
N THR A 66 -13.65 -2.28 1.74
CA THR A 66 -14.93 -3.00 1.80
C THR A 66 -16.10 -2.08 1.48
N SER A 67 -16.11 -0.87 2.04
CA SER A 67 -17.14 0.13 1.72
C SER A 67 -17.06 0.60 0.27
N SER A 68 -15.86 0.75 -0.30
CA SER A 68 -15.67 1.06 -1.73
C SER A 68 -16.22 -0.03 -2.64
N PHE A 69 -15.91 -1.29 -2.35
CA PHE A 69 -16.40 -2.42 -3.13
C PHE A 69 -17.91 -2.60 -3.01
N ALA A 70 -18.45 -2.45 -1.80
CA ALA A 70 -19.89 -2.47 -1.61
C ALA A 70 -20.59 -1.30 -2.33
N SER A 71 -20.02 -0.09 -2.30
CA SER A 71 -20.54 1.09 -2.99
C SER A 71 -20.76 0.84 -4.49
N ILE A 72 -19.76 0.30 -5.20
CA ILE A 72 -19.90 0.00 -6.63
C ILE A 72 -20.89 -1.15 -6.89
N LEU A 73 -21.00 -2.15 -6.01
CA LEU A 73 -21.95 -3.26 -6.15
C LEU A 73 -23.42 -2.84 -5.90
N VAL A 74 -23.65 -1.85 -5.03
CA VAL A 74 -25.01 -1.36 -4.73
C VAL A 74 -25.45 -0.23 -5.65
N LEU A 75 -24.54 0.37 -6.42
CA LEU A 75 -24.87 1.39 -7.40
C LEU A 75 -25.90 0.87 -8.43
N PRO A 76 -27.02 1.58 -8.65
CA PRO A 76 -28.04 1.19 -9.62
C PRO A 76 -27.49 0.96 -11.03
N ALA A 77 -26.59 1.82 -11.51
CA ALA A 77 -25.96 1.66 -12.82
C ALA A 77 -25.15 0.34 -12.93
N SER A 78 -24.33 0.02 -11.93
CA SER A 78 -23.57 -1.24 -11.89
C SER A 78 -24.49 -2.47 -11.83
N ARG A 79 -25.59 -2.40 -11.07
CA ARG A 79 -26.57 -3.49 -11.00
C ARG A 79 -27.30 -3.68 -12.33
N ALA A 80 -27.60 -2.60 -13.04
CA ALA A 80 -28.15 -2.66 -14.39
C ALA A 80 -27.14 -3.29 -15.37
N ASP A 81 -25.85 -2.92 -15.29
CA ASP A 81 -24.78 -3.53 -16.11
C ASP A 81 -24.70 -5.05 -15.88
N VAL A 82 -24.78 -5.51 -14.62
CA VAL A 82 -24.84 -6.95 -14.29
C VAL A 82 -26.11 -7.62 -14.80
N ALA A 83 -27.26 -6.94 -14.75
CA ALA A 83 -28.52 -7.49 -15.26
C ALA A 83 -28.50 -7.65 -16.80
N CYS A 84 -27.87 -6.71 -17.52
CA CYS A 84 -27.71 -6.76 -18.98
C CYS A 84 -26.87 -7.95 -19.45
N CYS A 85 -25.98 -8.50 -18.62
CA CYS A 85 -25.18 -9.68 -18.95
C CYS A 85 -26.00 -10.93 -19.30
N LYS A 86 -27.31 -10.96 -19.01
CA LYS A 86 -28.20 -12.04 -19.43
C LYS A 86 -28.66 -11.92 -20.90
N THR A 87 -28.53 -10.74 -21.50
CA THR A 87 -29.07 -10.42 -22.83
C THR A 87 -28.00 -10.01 -23.84
N VAL A 88 -26.81 -9.60 -23.39
CA VAL A 88 -25.68 -9.21 -24.24
C VAL A 88 -24.68 -10.37 -24.41
N SER A 89 -23.77 -10.25 -25.37
CA SER A 89 -22.73 -11.25 -25.58
C SER A 89 -21.73 -11.29 -24.41
N SER A 90 -21.00 -12.41 -24.28
CA SER A 90 -20.00 -12.57 -23.20
C SER A 90 -18.90 -11.51 -23.24
N PHE A 91 -18.50 -11.05 -24.43
CA PHE A 91 -17.47 -10.02 -24.60
C PHE A 91 -17.96 -8.64 -24.12
N GLU A 92 -19.19 -8.26 -24.50
CA GLU A 92 -19.82 -7.01 -24.07
C GLU A 92 -20.04 -7.00 -22.55
N CYS A 93 -20.51 -8.12 -21.98
CA CYS A 93 -20.64 -8.27 -20.54
C CYS A 93 -19.27 -8.13 -19.84
N PHE A 94 -18.23 -8.83 -20.32
CA PHE A 94 -16.89 -8.73 -19.77
C PHE A 94 -16.40 -7.27 -19.79
N ALA A 95 -16.49 -6.60 -20.94
CA ALA A 95 -16.10 -5.21 -21.10
C ALA A 95 -16.88 -4.28 -20.16
N GLY A 96 -18.19 -4.53 -19.95
CA GLY A 96 -19.07 -3.79 -19.05
C GLY A 96 -18.71 -3.94 -17.57
N LEU A 97 -18.35 -5.15 -17.13
CA LEU A 97 -18.09 -5.48 -15.73
C LEU A 97 -16.66 -5.18 -15.26
N LEU A 98 -15.75 -4.76 -16.14
CA LEU A 98 -14.36 -4.48 -15.78
C LEU A 98 -14.19 -3.47 -14.63
N GLY A 99 -15.05 -2.46 -14.54
CA GLY A 99 -15.01 -1.51 -13.42
C GLY A 99 -15.24 -2.21 -12.07
N ILE A 100 -16.23 -3.09 -12.00
CA ILE A 100 -16.53 -3.90 -10.79
C ILE A 100 -15.37 -4.86 -10.50
N ALA A 101 -14.82 -5.49 -11.54
CA ALA A 101 -13.69 -6.40 -11.40
C ALA A 101 -12.44 -5.70 -10.85
N GLN A 102 -12.11 -4.50 -11.33
CA GLN A 102 -10.98 -3.72 -10.82
C GLN A 102 -11.13 -3.43 -9.32
N VAL A 103 -12.30 -2.94 -8.89
CA VAL A 103 -12.54 -2.61 -7.47
C VAL A 103 -12.50 -3.89 -6.61
N GLY A 104 -13.10 -4.97 -7.10
CA GLY A 104 -13.11 -6.26 -6.42
C GLY A 104 -11.72 -6.88 -6.27
N VAL A 105 -10.89 -6.81 -7.33
CA VAL A 105 -9.49 -7.28 -7.28
C VAL A 105 -8.66 -6.43 -6.32
N GLN A 106 -8.80 -5.11 -6.34
CA GLN A 106 -8.14 -4.21 -5.37
C GLN A 106 -8.49 -4.60 -3.93
N TRP A 107 -9.78 -4.77 -3.64
CA TRP A 107 -10.29 -5.18 -2.33
C TRP A 107 -9.72 -6.54 -1.92
N PHE A 108 -9.73 -7.51 -2.83
CA PHE A 108 -9.20 -8.84 -2.58
C PHE A 108 -7.69 -8.83 -2.31
N CYS A 109 -6.91 -8.10 -3.10
CA CYS A 109 -5.47 -7.95 -2.90
C CYS A 109 -5.15 -7.31 -1.53
N PHE A 110 -5.95 -6.34 -1.08
CA PHE A 110 -5.80 -5.76 0.26
C PHE A 110 -6.23 -6.73 1.37
N ALA A 111 -7.27 -7.54 1.15
CA ALA A 111 -7.66 -8.60 2.08
C ALA A 111 -6.55 -9.66 2.25
N ILE A 112 -5.79 -9.97 1.19
CA ILE A 112 -4.58 -10.80 1.29
C ILE A 112 -3.54 -10.13 2.20
N ILE A 113 -3.35 -8.81 2.13
CA ILE A 113 -2.44 -8.11 3.07
C ILE A 113 -2.91 -8.28 4.51
N LEU A 114 -4.21 -8.14 4.80
CA LEU A 114 -4.76 -8.41 6.13
C LEU A 114 -4.48 -9.86 6.57
N LEU A 115 -4.69 -10.85 5.69
CA LEU A 115 -4.41 -12.24 5.99
C LEU A 115 -2.93 -12.48 6.31
N LEU A 116 -2.03 -11.96 5.47
CA LEU A 116 -0.59 -12.05 5.68
C LEU A 116 -0.16 -11.33 6.97
N PHE A 117 -0.74 -10.16 7.27
CA PHE A 117 -0.51 -9.43 8.51
C PHE A 117 -0.85 -10.28 9.74
N LEU A 118 -1.96 -11.02 9.72
CA LEU A 118 -2.37 -11.92 10.80
C LEU A 118 -1.48 -13.17 10.87
N ILE A 119 -1.14 -13.79 9.74
CA ILE A 119 -0.30 -14.99 9.71
C ILE A 119 1.09 -14.68 10.29
N PHE A 120 1.68 -13.56 9.88
CA PHE A 120 3.05 -13.17 10.25
C PHE A 120 3.12 -12.20 11.44
N PHE A 121 2.05 -12.06 12.23
CA PHE A 121 2.07 -11.15 13.38
C PHE A 121 3.06 -11.62 14.45
N PRO A 122 3.97 -10.74 14.93
CA PRO A 122 4.95 -11.10 15.94
C PRO A 122 4.26 -11.44 17.28
N ARG A 123 4.37 -12.69 17.72
CA ARG A 123 3.80 -13.15 19.00
C ARG A 123 4.70 -12.84 20.19
N ASN A 124 6.02 -12.82 19.98
CA ASN A 124 7.03 -12.47 20.97
C ASN A 124 8.06 -11.55 20.28
N PRO A 125 8.01 -10.22 20.49
CA PRO A 125 8.99 -9.32 19.87
C PRO A 125 10.39 -9.62 20.45
N VAL A 126 11.36 -9.89 19.57
CA VAL A 126 12.73 -10.30 19.95
C VAL A 126 13.62 -9.10 20.29
N LEU A 127 13.24 -7.90 19.85
CA LEU A 127 14.06 -6.69 19.99
C LEU A 127 13.75 -5.91 21.29
N PRO A 128 14.78 -5.36 21.97
CA PRO A 128 14.60 -4.52 23.15
C PRO A 128 13.80 -3.26 22.78
N GLN A 129 12.67 -3.06 23.46
CA GLN A 129 11.76 -1.95 23.21
C GLN A 129 12.31 -0.67 23.84
N THR A 130 12.83 0.23 23.02
CA THR A 130 13.36 1.54 23.45
C THR A 130 12.29 2.63 23.53
N THR A 131 11.03 2.34 23.16
CA THR A 131 9.93 3.32 23.15
C THR A 131 8.95 3.10 24.31
N ALA A 132 8.54 4.19 24.97
CA ALA A 132 7.54 4.20 26.05
C ALA A 132 6.12 3.77 25.62
N VAL A 133 5.89 3.54 24.32
CA VAL A 133 4.59 3.11 23.78
C VAL A 133 4.54 1.59 23.72
N LYS A 134 3.55 1.01 24.42
CA LYS A 134 3.31 -0.44 24.43
C LYS A 134 2.98 -0.94 23.02
N PRO A 135 3.71 -1.93 22.47
CA PRO A 135 3.47 -2.40 21.12
C PRO A 135 2.12 -3.11 21.02
N PRO A 136 1.49 -3.10 19.82
CA PRO A 136 0.27 -3.84 19.58
C PRO A 136 0.45 -5.32 19.90
N THR A 137 -0.53 -5.90 20.58
CA THR A 137 -0.49 -7.32 20.96
C THR A 137 -1.21 -8.16 19.93
N TRP A 138 -1.01 -9.48 19.96
CA TRP A 138 -1.80 -10.43 19.16
C TRP A 138 -3.31 -10.25 19.34
N ARG A 139 -3.76 -9.85 20.54
CA ARG A 139 -5.17 -9.53 20.81
C ARG A 139 -5.66 -8.33 19.98
N THR A 140 -4.81 -7.32 19.77
CA THR A 140 -5.10 -6.18 18.90
C THR A 140 -5.26 -6.64 17.45
N ALA A 141 -4.39 -7.53 16.96
CA ALA A 141 -4.47 -8.08 15.61
C ALA A 141 -5.77 -8.88 15.39
N LEU A 142 -6.14 -9.74 16.35
CA LEU A 142 -7.42 -10.45 16.33
C LEU A 142 -8.63 -9.49 16.40
N GLY A 143 -8.54 -8.44 17.22
CA GLY A 143 -9.57 -7.40 17.28
C GLY A 143 -9.77 -6.69 15.95
N VAL A 144 -8.67 -6.35 15.25
CA VAL A 144 -8.72 -5.77 13.89
C VAL A 144 -9.43 -6.73 12.93
N ALA A 145 -9.04 -8.00 12.91
CA ALA A 145 -9.67 -9.00 12.04
C ALA A 145 -11.17 -9.12 12.32
N PHE A 146 -11.56 -9.21 13.59
CA PHE A 146 -12.96 -9.29 14.00
C PHE A 146 -13.76 -8.07 13.57
N ILE A 147 -13.25 -6.86 13.79
CA ILE A 147 -13.92 -5.62 13.38
C ILE A 147 -14.06 -5.56 11.85
N CYS A 148 -13.03 -5.93 11.09
CA CYS A 148 -13.11 -6.00 9.62
C CYS A 148 -14.21 -6.96 9.15
N LEU A 149 -14.28 -8.16 9.75
CA LEU A 149 -15.30 -9.16 9.43
C LEU A 149 -16.70 -8.69 9.81
N ALA A 150 -16.87 -8.14 11.02
CA ALA A 150 -18.13 -7.61 11.50
C ALA A 150 -18.63 -6.44 10.64
N HIS A 151 -17.73 -5.53 10.25
CA HIS A 151 -18.02 -4.44 9.32
C HIS A 151 -18.47 -4.97 7.95
N GLY A 152 -17.72 -5.93 7.37
CA GLY A 152 -18.10 -6.55 6.10
C GLY A 152 -19.46 -7.24 6.15
N LEU A 153 -19.74 -7.99 7.21
CA LEU A 153 -21.04 -8.63 7.43
C LEU A 153 -22.16 -7.59 7.56
N LEU A 154 -21.96 -6.53 8.35
CA LEU A 154 -22.93 -5.45 8.51
C LEU A 154 -23.24 -4.78 7.17
N VAL A 155 -22.21 -4.46 6.37
CA VAL A 155 -22.36 -3.87 5.04
C VAL A 155 -23.16 -4.80 4.11
N ILE A 156 -22.91 -6.11 4.15
CA ILE A 156 -23.68 -7.09 3.37
C ILE A 156 -25.15 -7.12 3.82
N LEU A 157 -25.41 -7.20 5.13
CA LEU A 157 -26.78 -7.27 5.68
C LEU A 157 -27.58 -6.00 5.35
N ILE A 158 -26.99 -4.82 5.53
CA ILE A 158 -27.61 -3.54 5.17
C ILE A 158 -27.89 -3.49 3.66
N SER A 159 -26.90 -3.86 2.83
CA SER A 159 -27.04 -3.84 1.37
C SER A 159 -28.13 -4.80 0.88
N ALA A 160 -28.21 -5.99 1.47
CA ALA A 160 -29.26 -6.97 1.18
C ALA A 160 -30.64 -6.44 1.60
N TRP A 161 -30.76 -5.91 2.82
CA TRP A 161 -32.02 -5.36 3.32
C TRP A 161 -32.55 -4.23 2.44
N PHE A 162 -31.70 -3.26 2.06
CA PHE A 162 -32.09 -2.21 1.11
C PHE A 162 -32.45 -2.79 -0.27
N GLY A 163 -31.72 -3.80 -0.74
CA GLY A 163 -31.98 -4.48 -2.01
C GLY A 163 -33.32 -5.23 -2.08
N PHE A 164 -33.83 -5.72 -0.95
CA PHE A 164 -35.12 -6.42 -0.89
C PHE A 164 -36.28 -5.50 -0.48
N SER A 165 -36.08 -4.62 0.49
CA SER A 165 -37.18 -3.84 1.09
C SER A 165 -37.32 -2.44 0.51
N LYS A 166 -36.23 -1.83 0.02
CA LYS A 166 -36.15 -0.38 -0.26
C LYS A 166 -35.25 -0.06 -1.46
N GLN A 167 -35.47 -0.75 -2.59
CA GLN A 167 -34.64 -0.66 -3.81
C GLN A 167 -34.41 0.77 -4.32
N HIS A 168 -35.38 1.67 -4.14
CA HIS A 168 -35.26 3.07 -4.52
C HIS A 168 -34.09 3.81 -3.82
N TYR A 169 -33.71 3.38 -2.61
CA TYR A 169 -32.64 4.03 -1.82
C TYR A 169 -31.24 3.47 -2.09
N MET A 170 -31.08 2.51 -3.01
CA MET A 170 -29.78 1.88 -3.27
C MET A 170 -28.73 2.86 -3.82
N GLY A 171 -29.14 3.86 -4.60
CA GLY A 171 -28.25 4.94 -5.03
C GLY A 171 -27.71 5.77 -3.85
N THR A 172 -28.58 6.11 -2.90
CA THR A 172 -28.17 6.82 -1.66
C THR A 172 -27.22 5.96 -0.83
N LEU A 173 -27.51 4.66 -0.70
CA LEU A 173 -26.61 3.73 0.00
C LEU A 173 -25.23 3.66 -0.69
N ALA A 174 -25.19 3.61 -2.02
CA ALA A 174 -23.93 3.64 -2.78
C ALA A 174 -23.11 4.89 -2.45
N ASN A 175 -23.76 6.07 -2.42
CA ASN A 175 -23.12 7.33 -2.09
C ASN A 175 -22.60 7.35 -0.64
N VAL A 176 -23.39 6.89 0.33
CA VAL A 176 -23.00 6.81 1.74
C VAL A 176 -21.79 5.90 1.91
N LEU A 177 -21.79 4.71 1.29
CA LEU A 177 -20.66 3.77 1.36
C LEU A 177 -19.40 4.35 0.68
N GLY A 178 -19.55 5.07 -0.43
CA GLY A 178 -18.44 5.74 -1.10
C GLY A 178 -17.82 6.85 -0.23
N VAL A 179 -18.65 7.72 0.35
CA VAL A 179 -18.19 8.78 1.26
C VAL A 179 -17.57 8.20 2.54
N MET A 180 -18.13 7.12 3.08
CA MET A 180 -17.55 6.38 4.20
C MET A 180 -16.16 5.85 3.84
N SER A 181 -16.01 5.26 2.65
CA SER A 181 -14.72 4.76 2.16
C SER A 181 -13.67 5.87 2.07
N ALA A 182 -14.01 7.01 1.45
CA ALA A 182 -13.12 8.16 1.35
C ALA A 182 -12.74 8.73 2.73
N SER A 183 -13.71 8.83 3.64
CA SER A 183 -13.49 9.32 5.01
C SER A 183 -12.54 8.41 5.78
N LEU A 184 -12.75 7.10 5.73
CA LEU A 184 -11.87 6.11 6.36
C LEU A 184 -10.46 6.18 5.76
N ALA A 185 -10.33 6.38 4.45
CA ALA A 185 -9.04 6.58 3.80
C ALA A 185 -8.35 7.86 4.28
N CYS A 186 -9.06 8.98 4.42
CA CYS A 186 -8.49 10.21 4.99
C CYS A 186 -7.97 9.97 6.41
N VAL A 187 -8.75 9.30 7.26
CA VAL A 187 -8.33 8.94 8.63
C VAL A 187 -7.14 7.97 8.63
N GLN A 188 -7.02 7.12 7.60
CA GLN A 188 -5.87 6.23 7.44
C GLN A 188 -4.60 6.97 7.02
N TYR A 189 -4.70 7.88 6.04
CA TYR A 189 -3.54 8.50 5.41
C TYR A 189 -3.05 9.74 6.15
N PHE A 190 -3.91 10.55 6.77
CA PHE A 190 -3.45 11.77 7.46
C PHE A 190 -2.49 11.51 8.62
N PRO A 191 -2.77 10.58 9.56
CA PRO A 191 -1.81 10.25 10.61
C PRO A 191 -0.51 9.72 10.04
N GLN A 192 -0.57 8.92 8.96
CA GLN A 192 0.63 8.39 8.30
C GLN A 192 1.46 9.51 7.66
N ILE A 193 0.82 10.48 7.00
CA ILE A 193 1.47 11.66 6.42
C ILE A 193 2.18 12.45 7.51
N TRP A 194 1.47 12.73 8.60
CA TRP A 194 2.01 13.46 9.75
C TRP A 194 3.20 12.74 10.36
N THR A 195 3.07 11.45 10.66
CA THR A 195 4.14 10.65 11.25
C THR A 195 5.35 10.55 10.32
N THR A 196 5.15 10.35 9.00
CA THR A 196 6.24 10.34 8.03
C THR A 196 6.97 11.69 7.98
N TYR A 197 6.24 12.80 8.03
CA TYR A 197 6.85 14.13 8.11
C TYR A 197 7.70 14.31 9.38
N GLN A 198 7.19 13.86 10.54
CA GLN A 198 7.89 13.98 11.82
C GLN A 198 9.11 13.05 11.94
N LEU A 199 9.04 11.83 11.38
CA LEU A 199 10.13 10.86 11.43
C LEU A 199 11.23 11.13 10.40
N GLY A 200 10.92 11.84 9.31
CA GLY A 200 11.90 12.11 8.25
C GLY A 200 12.27 10.89 7.41
N HIS A 201 11.48 9.80 7.46
CA HIS A 201 11.66 8.62 6.62
C HIS A 201 10.34 7.87 6.38
N VAL A 202 10.28 7.09 5.30
CA VAL A 202 9.16 6.18 5.05
C VAL A 202 9.35 4.94 5.91
N GLY A 203 8.35 4.59 6.73
CA GLY A 203 8.42 3.43 7.60
C GLY A 203 8.33 2.09 6.85
N SER A 204 7.34 1.27 7.19
CA SER A 204 7.14 -0.05 6.57
C SER A 204 6.45 -0.01 5.19
N LEU A 205 6.06 1.17 4.70
CA LEU A 205 5.34 1.34 3.44
C LEU A 205 6.24 1.05 2.23
N SER A 206 5.68 0.44 1.19
CA SER A 206 6.42 0.09 -0.03
C SER A 206 6.36 1.24 -1.05
N ILE A 207 7.46 1.97 -1.21
CA ILE A 207 7.60 3.01 -2.25
C ILE A 207 7.30 2.44 -3.65
N PRO A 208 7.81 1.25 -4.07
CA PRO A 208 7.47 0.67 -5.37
C PRO A 208 5.97 0.47 -5.59
N MET A 209 5.25 0.02 -4.57
CA MET A 209 3.79 -0.17 -4.61
C MET A 209 3.08 1.17 -4.87
N MET A 210 3.57 2.25 -4.25
CA MET A 210 3.00 3.59 -4.39
C MET A 210 3.31 4.26 -5.71
N VAL A 211 4.51 4.05 -6.27
CA VAL A 211 4.91 4.59 -7.59
C VAL A 211 3.99 4.09 -8.69
N ILE A 212 3.55 2.82 -8.62
CA ILE A 212 2.62 2.25 -9.59
C ILE A 212 1.18 2.72 -9.30
N GLN A 213 0.74 2.64 -8.04
CA GLN A 213 -0.65 2.92 -7.68
C GLN A 213 -1.03 4.40 -7.77
N THR A 214 -0.15 5.32 -7.39
CA THR A 214 -0.47 6.75 -7.36
C THR A 214 -0.92 7.26 -8.74
N PRO A 215 -0.11 7.17 -9.81
CA PRO A 215 -0.56 7.57 -11.15
C PRO A 215 -1.71 6.69 -11.65
N GLY A 216 -1.68 5.38 -11.35
CA GLY A 216 -2.75 4.45 -11.70
C GLY A 216 -4.11 4.83 -11.12
N SER A 217 -4.16 5.39 -9.91
CA SER A 217 -5.39 5.79 -9.22
C SER A 217 -6.13 6.92 -9.93
N PHE A 218 -5.39 7.89 -10.51
CA PHE A 218 -5.97 8.98 -11.29
C PHE A 218 -6.51 8.48 -12.64
N VAL A 219 -5.75 7.63 -13.32
CA VAL A 219 -6.20 7.00 -14.58
C VAL A 219 -7.42 6.11 -14.32
N TRP A 220 -7.43 5.39 -13.19
CA TRP A 220 -8.53 4.55 -12.79
C TRP A 220 -9.79 5.36 -12.43
N ALA A 221 -9.63 6.46 -11.69
CA ALA A 221 -10.72 7.39 -11.40
C ALA A 221 -11.33 7.94 -12.69
N ALA A 222 -10.51 8.37 -13.66
CA ALA A 222 -10.98 8.85 -14.96
C ALA A 222 -11.72 7.74 -15.74
N SER A 223 -11.17 6.52 -15.77
CA SER A 223 -11.82 5.37 -16.42
C SER A 223 -13.19 5.05 -15.79
N LEU A 224 -13.30 5.09 -14.47
CA LEU A 224 -14.58 4.88 -13.76
C LEU A 224 -15.55 6.05 -13.98
N ALA A 225 -15.05 7.28 -14.08
CA ALA A 225 -15.87 8.45 -14.40
C ALA A 225 -16.47 8.38 -15.81
N VAL A 226 -15.70 7.90 -16.80
CA VAL A 226 -16.21 7.66 -18.16
C VAL A 226 -17.27 6.55 -18.15
N ARG A 227 -17.05 5.48 -17.37
CA ARG A 227 -17.95 4.31 -17.32
C ARG A 227 -19.26 4.56 -16.57
N LEU A 228 -19.17 5.18 -15.39
CA LEU A 228 -20.31 5.37 -14.48
C LEU A 228 -20.92 6.77 -14.57
N GLY A 229 -20.24 7.71 -15.24
CA GLY A 229 -20.69 9.09 -15.36
C GLY A 229 -20.77 9.81 -14.01
N LYS A 230 -21.63 10.83 -13.96
CA LYS A 230 -21.88 11.63 -12.74
C LYS A 230 -22.58 10.83 -11.64
N GLU A 231 -23.35 9.80 -12.00
CA GLU A 231 -24.04 8.94 -11.03
C GLU A 231 -23.08 8.14 -10.16
N GLY A 232 -21.90 7.80 -10.69
CA GLY A 232 -20.85 7.08 -9.96
C GLY A 232 -19.85 7.96 -9.22
N TRP A 233 -20.16 9.24 -8.96
CA TRP A 233 -19.20 10.19 -8.38
C TRP A 233 -18.59 9.73 -7.05
N SER A 234 -19.38 9.08 -6.21
CA SER A 234 -18.90 8.57 -4.92
C SER A 234 -17.97 7.37 -5.05
N ILE A 235 -17.87 6.75 -6.23
CA ILE A 235 -17.04 5.57 -6.50
C ILE A 235 -15.72 6.03 -7.10
N TRP A 236 -15.76 6.77 -8.21
CA TRP A 236 -14.53 7.29 -8.82
C TRP A 236 -13.88 8.39 -7.96
N GLY A 237 -14.67 9.14 -7.19
CA GLY A 237 -14.17 10.19 -6.29
C GLY A 237 -13.31 9.63 -5.15
N VAL A 238 -13.59 8.41 -4.67
CA VAL A 238 -12.76 7.74 -3.66
C VAL A 238 -11.33 7.58 -4.18
N TYR A 239 -11.16 7.15 -5.43
CA TYR A 239 -9.84 6.93 -6.02
C TYR A 239 -9.09 8.23 -6.32
N LEU A 240 -9.81 9.31 -6.60
CA LEU A 240 -9.21 10.65 -6.70
C LEU A 240 -8.66 11.10 -5.34
N VAL A 241 -9.46 10.96 -4.28
CA VAL A 241 -9.07 11.34 -2.91
C VAL A 241 -7.88 10.50 -2.44
N THR A 242 -7.95 9.17 -2.58
CA THR A 242 -6.86 8.29 -2.16
C THR A 242 -5.61 8.48 -3.01
N GLY A 243 -5.75 8.75 -4.31
CA GLY A 243 -4.64 9.11 -5.19
C GLY A 243 -3.88 10.36 -4.74
N CYS A 244 -4.60 11.42 -4.34
CA CYS A 244 -3.98 12.62 -3.77
C CYS A 244 -3.23 12.31 -2.47
N LEU A 245 -3.86 11.59 -1.54
CA LEU A 245 -3.27 11.23 -0.24
C LEU A 245 -2.02 10.36 -0.41
N GLN A 246 -2.08 9.36 -1.30
CA GLN A 246 -0.95 8.51 -1.66
C GLN A 246 0.15 9.32 -2.36
N GLY A 247 -0.21 10.25 -3.23
CA GLY A 247 0.74 11.15 -3.90
C GLY A 247 1.54 12.00 -2.92
N CYS A 248 0.89 12.57 -1.90
CA CYS A 248 1.57 13.31 -0.84
C CYS A 248 2.61 12.44 -0.12
N LEU A 249 2.22 11.21 0.27
CA LEU A 249 3.15 10.27 0.90
C LEU A 249 4.30 9.86 -0.02
N LEU A 250 4.03 9.66 -1.31
CA LEU A 250 5.03 9.25 -2.29
C LEU A 250 6.08 10.35 -2.47
N VAL A 251 5.66 11.61 -2.59
CA VAL A 251 6.57 12.76 -2.71
C VAL A 251 7.46 12.87 -1.48
N MET A 252 6.89 12.83 -0.27
CA MET A 252 7.69 12.84 0.96
C MET A 252 8.64 11.65 1.02
N GLY A 253 8.18 10.48 0.58
CA GLY A 253 8.98 9.27 0.64
C GLY A 253 10.17 9.27 -0.29
N ILE A 254 9.99 9.74 -1.52
CA ILE A 254 11.09 9.97 -2.46
C ILE A 254 12.06 11.01 -1.89
N TYR A 255 11.54 12.11 -1.36
CA TYR A 255 12.37 13.18 -0.79
C TYR A 255 13.29 12.68 0.35
N PHE A 256 12.73 11.97 1.33
CA PHE A 256 13.50 11.46 2.46
C PHE A 256 14.47 10.33 2.07
N GLU A 257 14.10 9.47 1.14
CA GLU A 257 15.00 8.44 0.60
C GLU A 257 16.21 9.07 -0.11
N LEU A 258 16.00 10.12 -0.90
CA LEU A 258 17.08 10.86 -1.56
C LEU A 258 17.98 11.58 -0.55
N GLN A 259 17.39 12.16 0.50
CA GLN A 259 18.14 12.80 1.57
C GLN A 259 19.04 11.80 2.33
N ALA A 260 18.50 10.62 2.67
CA ALA A 260 19.26 9.57 3.35
C ALA A 260 20.42 9.04 2.49
N ARG A 261 20.20 8.85 1.18
CA ARG A 261 21.26 8.46 0.24
C ARG A 261 22.37 9.48 0.14
N LYS A 262 22.01 10.77 0.09
CA LYS A 262 22.99 11.85 0.05
C LYS A 262 23.87 11.86 1.30
N ALA A 263 23.25 11.77 2.48
CA ALA A 263 23.99 11.72 3.74
C ALA A 263 24.92 10.48 3.85
N GLY A 264 24.48 9.32 3.33
CA GLY A 264 25.32 8.12 3.27
C GLY A 264 26.54 8.29 2.36
N ASN A 265 26.36 8.84 1.17
CA ASN A 265 27.45 9.11 0.23
C ASN A 265 28.44 10.15 0.78
N ASP A 266 27.95 11.19 1.46
CA ASP A 266 28.81 12.20 2.10
C ASP A 266 29.67 11.56 3.21
N PHE A 267 29.10 10.64 4.00
CA PHE A 267 29.84 9.90 5.03
C PHE A 267 30.87 8.93 4.45
N GLU A 268 30.52 8.20 3.39
CA GLU A 268 31.46 7.29 2.70
C GLU A 268 32.61 8.06 2.05
N THR A 269 32.33 9.24 1.50
CA THR A 269 33.35 10.13 0.93
C THR A 269 34.30 10.66 2.00
N ASP A 270 33.79 11.13 3.15
CA ASP A 270 34.62 11.60 4.27
C ASP A 270 35.47 10.46 4.87
N ALA A 271 34.89 9.27 5.05
CA ALA A 271 35.62 8.10 5.53
C ALA A 271 36.76 7.70 4.57
N THR A 272 36.50 7.71 3.26
CA THR A 272 37.52 7.41 2.24
C THR A 272 38.62 8.46 2.22
N ALA A 273 38.28 9.75 2.32
CA ALA A 273 39.26 10.83 2.36
C ALA A 273 40.20 10.72 3.57
N ARG A 274 39.66 10.37 4.75
CA ARG A 274 40.47 10.16 5.96
C ARG A 274 41.41 8.96 5.85
N LEU A 275 40.95 7.84 5.29
CA LEU A 275 41.79 6.65 5.06
C LEU A 275 42.93 6.92 4.07
N LEU A 276 42.67 7.69 3.02
CA LEU A 276 43.72 8.11 2.08
C LEU A 276 44.75 9.02 2.75
N ALA A 277 44.30 9.99 3.56
CA ALA A 277 45.22 10.87 4.29
C ALA A 277 46.14 10.10 5.25
N ASP A 278 45.59 9.11 5.97
CA ASP A 278 46.35 8.26 6.91
C ASP A 278 47.39 7.39 6.19
N ASN A 279 47.02 6.77 5.06
CA ASN A 279 47.95 6.01 4.22
C ASN A 279 49.04 6.90 3.58
N THR A 280 48.72 8.16 3.27
CA THR A 280 49.73 9.10 2.71
C THR A 280 50.74 9.51 3.78
N LEU A 281 50.29 9.75 5.02
CA LEU A 281 51.17 10.01 6.16
C LEU A 281 52.04 8.78 6.50
N GLN A 282 51.50 7.56 6.39
CA GLN A 282 52.25 6.32 6.56
C GLN A 282 53.31 6.11 5.46
N ALA A 283 53.01 6.53 4.22
CA ALA A 283 53.94 6.45 3.09
C ALA A 283 55.05 7.51 3.15
N ASP A 284 54.75 8.73 3.61
CA ASP A 284 55.76 9.79 3.84
C ASP A 284 56.70 9.48 5.02
N PHE A 285 56.34 8.55 5.91
CA PHE A 285 57.21 8.06 6.99
C PHE A 285 58.16 6.92 6.55
N LEU A 286 58.08 6.47 5.29
CA LEU A 286 59.10 5.64 4.66
C LEU A 286 60.03 6.54 3.84
N GLU A 287 60.87 7.32 4.53
CA GLU A 287 62.04 7.93 3.91
C GLU A 287 62.94 6.82 3.34
N THR A 288 63.06 6.76 2.02
CA THR A 288 64.15 6.04 1.37
C THR A 288 65.43 6.83 1.59
N ASP A 289 66.45 6.18 2.15
CA ASP A 289 67.80 6.71 2.14
C ASP A 289 68.41 6.67 0.72
N ASP A 290 69.42 7.50 0.49
CA ASP A 290 70.11 7.71 -0.80
C ASP A 290 70.92 6.48 -1.27
N GLU A 291 70.75 5.32 -0.62
CA GLU A 291 71.35 4.02 -1.01
C GLU A 291 70.30 2.97 -1.44
N GLY A 292 69.00 3.31 -1.45
CA GLY A 292 67.97 2.46 -2.04
C GLY A 292 67.70 1.16 -1.27
N ASN A 293 67.79 1.17 0.06
CA ASN A 293 67.44 0.01 0.88
C ASN A 293 66.41 0.37 1.96
N THR A 294 65.43 -0.49 2.19
CA THR A 294 64.37 -0.27 3.19
C THR A 294 64.93 -0.37 4.62
N VAL A 295 64.93 0.73 5.37
CA VAL A 295 65.29 0.74 6.80
C VAL A 295 64.14 0.14 7.62
N VAL A 296 64.35 -1.07 8.12
CA VAL A 296 63.51 -1.68 9.16
C VAL A 296 64.05 -1.24 10.52
N GLU A 297 63.46 -0.20 11.12
CA GLU A 297 63.72 0.09 12.54
C GLU A 297 63.07 -1.00 13.41
N ASN A 298 63.92 -1.93 13.82
CA ASN A 298 63.58 -3.05 14.68
C ASN A 298 63.59 -2.59 16.16
N GLY A 299 62.52 -1.94 16.60
CA GLY A 299 62.27 -1.59 17.99
C GLY A 299 61.40 -2.63 18.71
N GLY A 300 61.97 -3.80 19.01
CA GLY A 300 61.25 -4.91 19.63
C GLY A 300 60.77 -4.66 21.06
N ARG A 301 59.47 -4.90 21.30
CA ARG A 301 58.94 -5.40 22.58
C ARG A 301 57.64 -6.20 22.33
N THR A 302 57.81 -7.49 22.05
CA THR A 302 56.74 -8.48 22.13
C THR A 302 56.81 -9.19 23.48
N GLU A 303 55.82 -8.97 24.35
CA GLU A 303 55.58 -9.84 25.51
C GLU A 303 54.16 -10.42 25.37
N ARG A 304 54.12 -11.69 24.93
CA ARG A 304 52.95 -12.56 25.08
C ARG A 304 52.79 -12.88 26.57
N THR A 305 51.57 -12.90 27.10
CA THR A 305 50.91 -14.05 27.79
C THR A 305 49.60 -13.59 28.47
N PRO A 306 48.49 -14.36 28.38
CA PRO A 306 47.17 -13.98 28.90
C PRO A 306 47.00 -14.30 30.40
N LEU A 307 46.26 -13.46 31.13
CA LEU A 307 45.84 -13.72 32.51
C LEU A 307 44.41 -14.25 32.56
N LEU A 308 44.27 -15.58 32.56
CA LEU A 308 43.10 -16.27 33.14
C LEU A 308 43.61 -17.11 34.31
N SER A 309 43.23 -16.76 35.54
CA SER A 309 43.16 -17.70 36.65
C SER A 309 41.87 -17.48 37.44
N ASN A 310 40.98 -18.42 37.23
CA ASN A 310 39.82 -18.74 38.05
C ASN A 310 40.24 -18.89 39.54
N ARG A 311 39.48 -18.28 40.46
CA ARG A 311 39.49 -18.64 41.89
C ARG A 311 38.08 -18.42 42.44
N GLY A 312 37.38 -19.53 42.69
CA GLY A 312 36.03 -19.53 43.24
C GLY A 312 35.98 -19.41 44.76
N LYS A 313 34.76 -19.14 45.24
CA LYS A 313 34.02 -19.91 46.23
C LYS A 313 32.56 -19.48 46.18
#